data_AF-A0A7C2LRE8-F1
#
_entry.id   AF-A0A7C2LRE8-F1
#
_cell.length_a   1.000
_cell.length_b   1.000
_cell.length_c   1.000
_cell.angle_alpha   90.00
_cell.angle_beta   90.00
_cell.angle_gamma   90.00
#
_symmetry.space_group_name_H-M   'P 1'
#
loop_
_entity.id
_entity.type
_entity.pdbx_description
1 polymer ?
#
loop_
_entity_poly.entity_id
_entity_poly.type
_entity_poly.pdbx_seq_one_letter_code
_entity_poly.pdbx_strand_id
1 'polypeptide(L)'
;MTAVDGKRDPATGQALGQNDRAGRRARRLDSFHPCYRRYVAELTACSSELEDLADTFPALLFALVSGYAGPGQRERCFNLVCEGAPLREAADVLGLPWWLRRLPAPAFAEPLPAFPRDEAFSFRMASLVPREQRLAPLWLQRVSYAFEAAGPEYALWLARQHDLAGPHEDALRLMAAWAWFSGRPGLLGHRLLRRPWTPETSLRRAREEVAAWRQRLRLIECLGPGIEHAWLADGSAAGFEFVALRTVEDFIAESEALENCLDQYADQLYTGLTAVFSIRRGGRSIACVEIGLHDAEASMPTIVQLRAARNRRAPPEIWQATFGWLGSQRLEPLSPLRHAPKALARIEARRELWRPYLEVLAGTRHEQPFRRLVFQTMRPPGRGRRPVGLPPPRRPARANPELAAAGGREPATLRDRA
;
A
#
# COMPACT_ATOMS: atom_id res chain seq x y z
N MET A 1 23.02 -83.55 14.38
CA MET A 1 22.75 -82.58 13.29
C MET A 1 21.25 -82.51 13.11
N THR A 2 20.59 -81.59 13.82
CA THR A 2 19.15 -81.35 13.75
C THR A 2 18.94 -79.99 13.09
N ALA A 3 18.41 -80.00 11.87
CA ALA A 3 17.96 -78.82 11.16
C ALA A 3 16.66 -78.32 11.82
N VAL A 4 16.66 -77.06 12.25
CA VAL A 4 15.47 -76.35 12.72
C VAL A 4 14.94 -75.51 11.56
N ASP A 5 13.81 -75.95 11.01
CA ASP A 5 13.08 -75.28 9.96
C ASP A 5 12.24 -74.14 10.58
N GLY A 6 12.74 -72.92 10.45
CA GLY A 6 12.13 -71.72 11.01
C GLY A 6 11.00 -71.19 10.13
N LYS A 7 9.79 -71.72 10.33
CA LYS A 7 8.55 -71.20 9.74
C LYS A 7 8.25 -69.81 10.33
N ARG A 8 8.70 -68.74 9.65
CA ARG A 8 8.36 -67.35 10.00
C ARG A 8 6.87 -67.11 9.72
N ASP A 9 6.15 -66.69 10.75
CA ASP A 9 4.75 -66.29 10.65
C ASP A 9 4.58 -65.05 9.76
N PRO A 10 3.78 -65.10 8.68
CA PRO A 10 3.54 -63.98 7.78
C PRO A 10 2.74 -62.83 8.43
N ALA A 11 2.06 -63.09 9.55
CA ALA A 11 1.25 -62.11 10.27
C ALA A 11 2.10 -60.99 10.92
N THR A 12 3.33 -61.30 11.35
CA THR A 12 4.21 -60.34 12.01
C THR A 12 4.80 -59.33 11.03
N GLY A 13 5.02 -59.72 9.77
CA GLY A 13 5.49 -58.82 8.70
C GLY A 13 4.41 -57.84 8.21
N GLN A 14 3.14 -58.27 8.18
CA GLN A 14 2.02 -57.41 7.79
C GLN A 14 1.72 -56.30 8.82
N ALA A 15 1.80 -56.61 10.12
CA ALA A 15 1.57 -55.62 11.18
C ALA A 15 2.64 -54.51 11.22
N LEU A 16 3.91 -54.85 10.97
CA LEU A 16 5.01 -53.90 10.88
C LEU A 16 4.89 -52.98 9.64
N GLY A 17 4.51 -53.54 8.48
CA GLY A 17 4.29 -52.77 7.25
C GLY A 17 3.06 -51.86 7.31
N GLN A 18 1.99 -52.26 8.01
CA GLN A 18 0.80 -51.45 8.21
C GLN A 18 1.06 -50.26 9.14
N ASN A 19 1.83 -50.45 10.23
CA ASN A 19 2.23 -49.36 11.12
C ASN A 19 3.13 -48.33 10.42
N ASP A 20 4.03 -48.77 9.55
CA ASP A 20 4.88 -47.89 8.76
C ASP A 20 4.09 -47.12 7.67
N ARG A 21 3.11 -47.77 7.03
CA ARG A 21 2.20 -47.11 6.08
C ARG A 21 1.30 -46.08 6.77
N ALA A 22 0.69 -46.42 7.91
CA ALA A 22 -0.14 -45.49 8.68
C ALA A 22 0.68 -44.29 9.20
N GLY A 23 1.92 -44.54 9.66
CA GLY A 23 2.86 -43.49 10.07
C GLY A 23 3.30 -42.59 8.91
N ARG A 24 3.56 -43.14 7.72
CA ARG A 24 3.84 -42.36 6.50
C ARG A 24 2.66 -41.48 6.11
N ARG A 25 1.45 -42.04 6.09
CA ARG A 25 0.23 -41.31 5.77
C ARG A 25 0.00 -40.14 6.73
N ALA A 26 0.16 -40.36 8.04
CA ALA A 26 0.04 -39.30 9.03
C ALA A 26 1.05 -38.16 8.78
N ARG A 27 2.34 -38.49 8.55
CA ARG A 27 3.38 -37.49 8.24
C ARG A 27 3.08 -36.70 6.96
N ARG A 28 2.60 -37.36 5.90
CA ARG A 28 2.17 -36.71 4.65
C ARG A 28 1.04 -35.72 4.91
N LEU A 29 0.01 -36.11 5.64
CA LEU A 29 -1.11 -35.23 5.99
C LEU A 29 -0.68 -34.05 6.88
N ASP A 30 0.17 -34.30 7.87
CA ASP A 30 0.67 -33.26 8.77
C ASP A 30 1.52 -32.20 8.07
N SER A 31 2.15 -32.55 6.94
CA SER A 31 2.93 -31.62 6.14
C SER A 31 2.09 -30.56 5.42
N PHE A 32 0.80 -30.81 5.18
CA PHE A 32 -0.10 -29.81 4.59
C PHE A 32 -0.56 -28.79 5.64
N HIS A 33 -0.91 -27.59 5.18
CA HIS A 33 -1.44 -26.54 6.03
C HIS A 33 -2.75 -27.00 6.73
N PRO A 34 -2.96 -26.71 8.04
CA PRO A 34 -4.11 -27.21 8.80
C PRO A 34 -5.48 -27.03 8.15
N CYS A 35 -5.70 -25.89 7.47
CA CYS A 35 -6.98 -25.62 6.79
C CYS A 35 -7.31 -26.59 5.64
N TYR A 36 -6.32 -27.30 5.09
CA TYR A 36 -6.50 -28.20 3.95
C TYR A 36 -6.38 -29.68 4.33
N ARG A 37 -5.85 -30.00 5.51
CA ARG A 37 -5.58 -31.39 5.93
C ARG A 37 -6.81 -32.29 5.85
N ARG A 38 -7.98 -31.80 6.27
CA ARG A 38 -9.23 -32.56 6.20
C ARG A 38 -9.58 -32.93 4.75
N TYR A 39 -9.55 -31.95 3.84
CA TYR A 39 -9.88 -32.18 2.44
C TYR A 39 -8.87 -33.09 1.74
N VAL A 40 -7.58 -32.95 2.07
CA VAL A 40 -6.54 -33.87 1.58
C VAL A 40 -6.75 -35.28 2.12
N ALA A 41 -7.09 -35.43 3.40
CA ALA A 41 -7.34 -36.73 4.02
C ALA A 41 -8.56 -37.44 3.40
N GLU A 42 -9.64 -36.70 3.13
CA GLU A 42 -10.83 -37.20 2.43
C GLU A 42 -10.49 -37.66 1.01
N LEU A 43 -9.77 -36.84 0.23
CA LEU A 43 -9.41 -37.17 -1.16
C LEU A 43 -8.46 -38.38 -1.24
N THR A 44 -7.44 -38.42 -0.39
CA THR A 44 -6.43 -39.50 -0.39
C THR A 44 -6.96 -40.81 0.21
N ALA A 45 -8.12 -40.80 0.87
CA ALA A 45 -8.78 -42.04 1.31
C ALA A 45 -9.34 -42.86 0.14
N CYS A 46 -9.53 -42.24 -1.03
CA CYS A 46 -10.15 -42.88 -2.19
C CYS A 46 -9.18 -43.76 -3.01
N SER A 47 -7.88 -43.46 -3.02
CA SER A 47 -6.88 -44.16 -3.83
C SER A 47 -5.47 -43.98 -3.29
N SER A 48 -4.63 -45.02 -3.41
CA SER A 48 -3.21 -44.97 -3.02
C SER A 48 -2.39 -44.04 -3.91
N GLU A 49 -2.75 -43.96 -5.18
CA GLU A 49 -2.07 -43.15 -6.20
C GLU A 49 -2.18 -41.66 -5.86
N LEU A 50 -3.33 -41.23 -5.32
CA LEU A 50 -3.53 -39.86 -4.81
C LEU A 50 -2.73 -39.59 -3.53
N GLU A 51 -2.56 -40.59 -2.67
CA GLU A 51 -1.74 -40.47 -1.47
C GLU A 51 -0.26 -40.20 -1.83
N ASP A 52 0.24 -40.84 -2.89
CA ASP A 52 1.62 -40.68 -3.36
C ASP A 52 1.90 -39.31 -4.01
N LEU A 53 0.86 -38.57 -4.41
CA LEU A 53 1.01 -37.17 -4.84
C LEU A 53 1.54 -36.28 -3.72
N ALA A 54 1.29 -36.61 -2.46
CA ALA A 54 1.78 -35.84 -1.32
C ALA A 54 3.31 -35.73 -1.28
N ASP A 55 4.03 -36.70 -1.86
CA ASP A 55 5.49 -36.68 -1.96
C ASP A 55 5.97 -36.31 -3.39
N THR A 56 5.24 -36.75 -4.42
CA THR A 56 5.72 -36.67 -5.81
C THR A 56 5.31 -35.38 -6.54
N PHE A 57 4.13 -34.83 -6.21
CA PHE A 57 3.62 -33.57 -6.76
C PHE A 57 2.58 -32.93 -5.83
N PRO A 58 3.01 -32.34 -4.69
CA PRO A 58 2.08 -31.82 -3.68
C PRO A 58 1.13 -30.74 -4.20
N ALA A 59 1.57 -29.93 -5.18
CA ALA A 59 0.75 -28.90 -5.81
C ALA A 59 -0.48 -29.48 -6.54
N LEU A 60 -0.32 -30.64 -7.19
CA LEU A 60 -1.39 -31.31 -7.93
C LEU A 60 -2.48 -31.78 -6.96
N LEU A 61 -2.06 -32.41 -5.85
CA LEU A 61 -2.97 -32.82 -4.79
C LEU A 61 -3.68 -31.62 -4.15
N PHE A 62 -2.94 -30.54 -3.88
CA PHE A 62 -3.52 -29.31 -3.35
C PHE A 62 -4.57 -28.70 -4.29
N ALA A 63 -4.28 -28.62 -5.59
CA ALA A 63 -5.20 -28.04 -6.57
C ALA A 63 -6.52 -28.81 -6.72
N LEU A 64 -6.50 -30.13 -6.52
CA LEU A 64 -7.70 -30.98 -6.50
C LEU A 64 -8.63 -30.63 -5.34
N VAL A 65 -8.09 -30.17 -4.20
CA VAL A 65 -8.87 -29.86 -2.99
C VAL A 65 -9.13 -28.38 -2.77
N SER A 66 -8.34 -27.48 -3.38
CA SER A 66 -8.39 -26.04 -3.10
C SER A 66 -9.38 -25.26 -3.97
N GLY A 67 -10.07 -25.93 -4.89
CA GLY A 67 -10.95 -25.28 -5.88
C GLY A 67 -10.20 -24.54 -6.99
N TYR A 68 -8.93 -24.89 -7.24
CA TYR A 68 -8.08 -24.23 -8.25
C TYR A 68 -8.65 -24.27 -9.67
N ALA A 69 -9.17 -25.42 -10.09
CA ALA A 69 -9.78 -25.63 -11.40
C ALA A 69 -11.28 -25.95 -11.29
N GLY A 70 -12.03 -25.89 -12.39
CA GLY A 70 -13.45 -26.21 -12.41
C GLY A 70 -13.75 -27.68 -12.05
N PRO A 71 -14.96 -28.02 -11.57
CA PRO A 71 -15.29 -29.38 -11.11
C PRO A 71 -14.95 -30.49 -12.12
N GLY A 72 -15.34 -30.32 -13.39
CA GLY A 72 -15.05 -31.32 -14.44
C GLY A 72 -13.58 -31.42 -14.85
N GLN A 73 -12.75 -30.40 -14.61
CA GLN A 73 -11.29 -30.54 -14.77
C GLN A 73 -10.71 -31.35 -13.61
N ARG A 74 -11.17 -31.11 -12.38
CA ARG A 74 -10.73 -31.85 -11.20
C ARG A 74 -11.11 -33.32 -11.28
N GLU A 75 -12.32 -33.64 -11.73
CA GLU A 75 -12.77 -35.02 -11.95
C GLU A 75 -11.93 -35.74 -13.01
N ARG A 76 -11.66 -35.10 -14.15
CA ARG A 76 -10.78 -35.69 -15.18
C ARG A 76 -9.35 -35.90 -14.67
N CYS A 77 -8.79 -34.93 -13.94
CA CYS A 77 -7.48 -35.08 -13.33
C CYS A 77 -7.45 -36.20 -12.29
N PHE A 78 -8.51 -36.35 -11.50
CA PHE A 78 -8.65 -37.43 -10.52
C PHE A 78 -8.61 -38.80 -11.22
N ASN A 79 -9.37 -38.97 -12.29
CA ASN A 79 -9.40 -40.23 -13.06
C ASN A 79 -8.03 -40.55 -13.67
N LEU A 80 -7.37 -39.56 -14.30
CA LEU A 80 -6.02 -39.74 -14.86
C LEU A 80 -5.00 -40.20 -13.82
N VAL A 81 -5.03 -39.64 -12.60
CA VAL A 81 -4.12 -40.07 -11.54
C VAL A 81 -4.45 -41.49 -11.08
N CYS A 82 -5.72 -41.82 -10.91
CA CYS A 82 -6.14 -43.17 -10.50
C CYS A 82 -5.81 -44.24 -11.57
N GLU A 83 -5.83 -43.87 -12.85
CA GLU A 83 -5.47 -44.72 -13.98
C GLU A 83 -3.95 -44.84 -14.19
N GLY A 84 -3.14 -44.12 -13.40
CA GLY A 84 -1.67 -44.15 -13.50
C GLY A 84 -1.11 -43.39 -14.71
N ALA A 85 -1.86 -42.43 -15.25
CA ALA A 85 -1.40 -41.60 -16.36
C ALA A 85 -0.18 -40.74 -15.96
N PRO A 86 0.62 -40.25 -16.93
CA PRO A 86 1.75 -39.36 -16.65
C PRO A 86 1.32 -38.11 -15.89
N LEU A 87 1.99 -37.80 -14.76
CA LEU A 87 1.65 -36.65 -13.91
C LEU A 87 1.63 -35.30 -14.64
N ARG A 88 2.38 -35.18 -15.75
CA ARG A 88 2.38 -33.97 -16.57
C ARG A 88 1.04 -33.77 -17.27
N GLU A 89 0.44 -34.84 -17.77
CA GLU A 89 -0.89 -34.81 -18.41
C GLU A 89 -1.97 -34.41 -17.40
N ALA A 90 -1.94 -34.99 -16.19
CA ALA A 90 -2.84 -34.61 -15.11
C ALA A 90 -2.71 -33.12 -14.72
N ALA A 91 -1.48 -32.61 -14.66
CA ALA A 91 -1.22 -31.19 -14.38
C ALA A 91 -1.71 -30.27 -15.51
N ASP A 92 -1.55 -30.68 -16.77
CA ASP A 92 -2.00 -29.92 -17.93
C ASP A 92 -3.54 -29.77 -17.96
N VAL A 93 -4.28 -30.81 -17.52
CA VAL A 93 -5.75 -30.76 -17.37
C VAL A 93 -6.21 -29.67 -16.39
N LEU A 94 -5.47 -29.50 -15.28
CA LEU A 94 -5.75 -28.44 -14.31
C LEU A 94 -5.16 -27.09 -14.74
N GLY A 95 -4.26 -27.06 -15.73
CA GLY A 95 -3.50 -25.87 -16.08
C GLY A 95 -2.47 -25.48 -15.02
N LEU A 96 -1.90 -26.46 -14.32
CA LEU A 96 -0.86 -26.24 -13.32
C LEU A 96 0.53 -26.17 -13.98
N PRO A 97 1.31 -25.10 -13.75
CA PRO A 97 2.69 -25.07 -14.19
C PRO A 97 3.53 -26.19 -13.56
N TRP A 98 4.29 -26.89 -14.40
CA TRP A 98 5.09 -28.04 -13.97
C TRP A 98 6.13 -27.70 -12.89
N TRP A 99 6.64 -26.46 -12.85
CA TRP A 99 7.64 -26.04 -11.88
C TRP A 99 7.15 -26.09 -10.42
N LEU A 100 5.82 -26.02 -10.20
CA LEU A 100 5.22 -26.15 -8.86
C LEU A 100 5.49 -27.52 -8.23
N ARG A 101 5.83 -28.54 -9.02
CA ARG A 101 6.23 -29.87 -8.54
C ARG A 101 7.45 -29.83 -7.63
N ARG A 102 8.30 -28.81 -7.76
CA ARG A 102 9.53 -28.64 -6.95
C ARG A 102 9.27 -28.14 -5.53
N LEU A 103 8.05 -27.71 -5.22
CA LEU A 103 7.70 -27.16 -3.92
C LEU A 103 7.17 -28.25 -2.99
N PRO A 104 7.52 -28.21 -1.69
CA PRO A 104 7.02 -29.17 -0.71
C PRO A 104 5.58 -28.84 -0.31
N ALA A 105 4.85 -29.83 0.24
CA ALA A 105 3.46 -29.66 0.70
C ALA A 105 3.19 -28.44 1.61
N PRO A 106 4.07 -28.07 2.57
CA PRO A 106 3.85 -26.89 3.40
C PRO A 106 3.80 -25.56 2.62
N ALA A 107 4.31 -25.52 1.38
CA ALA A 107 4.29 -24.32 0.56
C ALA A 107 2.87 -23.90 0.18
N PHE A 108 1.92 -24.84 0.16
CA PHE A 108 0.56 -24.64 -0.31
C PHE A 108 -0.37 -24.32 0.86
N ALA A 109 -0.31 -23.06 1.32
CA ALA A 109 -1.13 -22.54 2.42
C ALA A 109 -2.26 -21.61 1.95
N GLU A 110 -2.20 -21.13 0.70
CA GLU A 110 -3.17 -20.21 0.11
C GLU A 110 -3.62 -20.71 -1.28
N PRO A 111 -4.80 -20.27 -1.78
CA PRO A 111 -5.21 -20.54 -3.14
C PRO A 111 -4.15 -20.11 -4.16
N LEU A 112 -3.85 -21.00 -5.12
CA LEU A 112 -2.89 -20.73 -6.18
C LEU A 112 -3.49 -19.82 -7.26
N PRO A 113 -2.75 -18.82 -7.76
CA PRO A 113 -3.16 -18.10 -8.96
C PRO A 113 -2.94 -18.95 -10.20
N ALA A 114 -3.67 -18.64 -11.26
CA ALA A 114 -3.46 -19.19 -12.59
C ALA A 114 -2.19 -18.60 -13.22
N PHE A 115 -1.02 -19.11 -12.83
CA PHE A 115 0.27 -18.69 -13.35
C PHE A 115 0.38 -18.93 -14.87
N PRO A 116 1.24 -18.17 -15.58
CA PRO A 116 1.50 -18.38 -17.00
C PRO A 116 2.06 -19.78 -17.24
N ARG A 117 1.62 -20.39 -18.34
CA ARG A 117 2.11 -21.70 -18.79
C ARG A 117 3.20 -21.59 -19.86
N ASP A 118 3.64 -20.38 -20.20
CA ASP A 118 4.71 -20.24 -21.18
C ASP A 118 6.02 -20.84 -20.64
N GLU A 119 6.78 -21.45 -21.55
CA GLU A 119 7.98 -22.21 -21.19
C GLU A 119 9.07 -21.30 -20.61
N ALA A 120 9.20 -20.07 -21.11
CA ALA A 120 10.22 -19.13 -20.66
C ALA A 120 10.01 -18.72 -19.19
N PHE A 121 8.78 -18.32 -18.82
CA PHE A 121 8.40 -18.01 -17.45
C PHE A 121 8.58 -19.23 -16.55
N SER A 122 8.08 -20.40 -16.99
CA SER A 122 8.15 -21.64 -16.21
C SER A 122 9.59 -22.07 -15.94
N PHE A 123 10.46 -21.99 -16.94
CA PHE A 123 11.88 -22.31 -16.81
C PHE A 123 12.59 -21.35 -15.86
N ARG A 124 12.39 -20.03 -16.04
CA ARG A 124 12.97 -19.02 -15.15
C ARG A 124 12.49 -19.24 -13.71
N MET A 125 11.18 -19.39 -13.49
CA MET A 125 10.61 -19.59 -12.16
C MET A 125 11.12 -20.86 -11.49
N ALA A 126 11.23 -21.97 -12.23
CA ALA A 126 11.79 -23.21 -11.72
C ALA A 126 13.20 -23.02 -11.15
N SER A 127 14.06 -22.26 -11.83
CA SER A 127 15.42 -22.00 -11.36
C SER A 127 15.50 -21.13 -10.10
N LEU A 128 14.41 -20.42 -9.76
CA LEU A 128 14.30 -19.51 -8.61
C LEU A 128 13.62 -20.13 -7.40
N VAL A 129 13.11 -21.36 -7.51
CA VAL A 129 12.53 -22.08 -6.37
C VAL A 129 13.59 -22.21 -5.25
N PRO A 130 13.29 -21.80 -4.01
CA PRO A 130 14.24 -21.86 -2.91
C PRO A 130 14.74 -23.29 -2.68
N ARG A 131 16.05 -23.44 -2.49
CA ARG A 131 16.64 -24.73 -2.09
C ARG A 131 16.24 -25.10 -0.66
N GLU A 132 16.02 -24.10 0.18
CA GLU A 132 15.63 -24.30 1.57
C GLU A 132 14.11 -24.41 1.69
N GLN A 133 13.62 -25.61 2.00
CA GLN A 133 12.18 -25.92 2.00
C GLN A 133 11.35 -25.05 2.95
N ARG A 134 11.92 -24.62 4.08
CA ARG A 134 11.22 -23.75 5.05
C ARG A 134 10.85 -22.39 4.48
N LEU A 135 11.55 -21.92 3.44
CA LEU A 135 11.28 -20.64 2.79
C LEU A 135 10.20 -20.75 1.70
N ALA A 136 9.91 -21.96 1.22
CA ALA A 136 8.97 -22.20 0.12
C ALA A 136 7.56 -21.64 0.36
N PRO A 137 6.94 -21.71 1.56
CA PRO A 137 5.62 -21.15 1.79
C PRO A 137 5.58 -19.63 1.63
N LEU A 138 6.49 -18.92 2.31
CA LEU A 138 6.58 -17.46 2.21
C LEU A 138 6.96 -17.05 0.79
N TRP A 139 7.91 -17.75 0.16
CA TRP A 139 8.33 -17.48 -1.21
C TRP A 139 7.16 -17.62 -2.19
N LEU A 140 6.39 -18.71 -2.12
CA LEU A 140 5.25 -18.93 -3.01
C LEU A 140 4.17 -17.88 -2.78
N GLN A 141 3.83 -17.60 -1.52
CA GLN A 141 2.87 -16.56 -1.15
C GLN A 141 3.25 -15.20 -1.78
N ARG A 142 4.52 -14.81 -1.66
CA ARG A 142 5.05 -13.55 -2.20
C ARG A 142 5.03 -13.51 -3.72
N VAL A 143 5.43 -14.59 -4.39
CA VAL A 143 5.44 -14.70 -5.85
C VAL A 143 4.02 -14.72 -6.42
N SER A 144 3.10 -15.44 -5.78
CA SER A 144 1.67 -15.44 -6.14
C SER A 144 1.09 -14.04 -6.04
N TYR A 145 1.32 -13.34 -4.91
CA TYR A 145 0.91 -11.95 -4.74
C TYR A 145 1.46 -11.05 -5.85
N ALA A 146 2.77 -11.12 -6.10
CA ALA A 146 3.43 -10.30 -7.12
C ALA A 146 2.85 -10.54 -8.52
N PHE A 147 2.55 -11.80 -8.86
CA PHE A 147 1.95 -12.15 -10.14
C PHE A 147 0.54 -11.56 -10.28
N GLU A 148 -0.34 -11.78 -9.30
CA GLU A 148 -1.72 -11.27 -9.32
C GLU A 148 -1.76 -9.74 -9.27
N ALA A 149 -0.82 -9.11 -8.56
CA ALA A 149 -0.84 -7.68 -8.29
C ALA A 149 -0.06 -6.82 -9.30
N ALA A 150 0.94 -7.37 -9.99
CA ALA A 150 1.82 -6.60 -10.88
C ALA A 150 2.28 -7.36 -12.14
N GLY A 151 1.98 -8.65 -12.26
CA GLY A 151 2.22 -9.45 -13.46
C GLY A 151 3.52 -10.27 -13.46
N PRO A 152 3.80 -10.98 -14.58
CA PRO A 152 4.86 -12.00 -14.65
C PRO A 152 6.27 -11.49 -14.38
N GLU A 153 6.67 -10.37 -14.99
CA GLU A 153 8.04 -9.85 -14.83
C GLU A 153 8.32 -9.39 -13.41
N TYR A 154 7.33 -8.80 -12.73
CA TYR A 154 7.46 -8.43 -11.33
C TYR A 154 7.53 -9.65 -10.41
N ALA A 155 6.75 -10.70 -10.71
CA ALA A 155 6.83 -11.98 -10.00
C ALA A 155 8.21 -12.63 -10.13
N LEU A 156 8.79 -12.65 -11.33
CA LEU A 156 10.15 -13.16 -11.57
C LEU A 156 11.22 -12.30 -10.90
N TRP A 157 11.03 -10.99 -10.86
CA TRP A 157 11.89 -10.09 -10.12
C TRP A 157 11.83 -10.34 -8.61
N LEU A 158 10.64 -10.51 -8.06
CA LEU A 158 10.47 -10.77 -6.63
C LEU A 158 11.02 -12.15 -6.25
N ALA A 159 10.78 -13.17 -7.08
CA ALA A 159 11.29 -14.54 -6.88
C ALA A 159 12.82 -14.61 -6.77
N ARG A 160 13.55 -13.66 -7.38
CA ARG A 160 15.02 -13.56 -7.32
C ARG A 160 15.54 -12.96 -6.02
N GLN A 161 14.70 -12.32 -5.21
CA GLN A 161 15.18 -11.60 -4.02
C GLN A 161 15.51 -12.55 -2.88
N HIS A 162 16.65 -12.33 -2.22
CA HIS A 162 17.08 -13.14 -1.08
C HIS A 162 16.37 -12.78 0.23
N ASP A 163 15.92 -11.53 0.38
CA ASP A 163 15.26 -11.02 1.58
C ASP A 163 13.75 -10.83 1.36
N LEU A 164 13.02 -11.94 1.28
CA LEU A 164 11.55 -11.93 1.11
C LEU A 164 10.78 -11.73 2.42
N ALA A 165 11.45 -11.91 3.56
CA ALA A 165 10.89 -11.70 4.89
C ALA A 165 11.04 -10.24 5.37
N GLY A 166 11.98 -9.48 4.81
CA GLY A 166 12.29 -8.12 5.25
C GLY A 166 11.15 -7.10 5.05
N PRO A 167 10.45 -7.05 3.90
CA PRO A 167 9.35 -6.11 3.71
C PRO A 167 8.10 -6.50 4.49
N HIS A 168 7.55 -5.57 5.29
CA HIS A 168 6.22 -5.70 5.86
C HIS A 168 5.15 -5.80 4.74
N GLU A 169 4.04 -6.49 5.00
CA GLU A 169 2.95 -6.73 4.03
C GLU A 169 2.51 -5.48 3.27
N ASP A 170 2.28 -4.37 3.98
CA ASP A 170 1.83 -3.11 3.36
C ASP A 170 2.89 -2.48 2.45
N ALA A 171 4.17 -2.65 2.79
CA ALA A 171 5.25 -2.19 1.92
C ALA A 171 5.29 -3.01 0.63
N LEU A 172 5.16 -4.34 0.72
CA LEU A 172 5.08 -5.20 -0.46
C LEU A 172 3.90 -4.83 -1.35
N ARG A 173 2.74 -4.55 -0.74
CA ARG A 173 1.53 -4.14 -1.46
C ARG A 173 1.74 -2.87 -2.27
N LEU A 174 2.35 -1.86 -1.64
CA LEU A 174 2.70 -0.62 -2.33
C LEU A 174 3.79 -0.82 -3.38
N MET A 175 4.75 -1.73 -3.16
CA MET A 175 5.77 -2.04 -4.15
C MET A 175 5.18 -2.69 -5.41
N ALA A 176 4.20 -3.59 -5.27
CA ALA A 176 3.51 -4.18 -6.41
C ALA A 176 2.69 -3.11 -7.16
N ALA A 177 1.97 -2.24 -6.45
CA ALA A 177 1.26 -1.12 -7.07
C ALA A 177 2.20 -0.17 -7.82
N TRP A 178 3.34 0.16 -7.22
CA TRP A 178 4.38 0.99 -7.84
C TRP A 178 4.91 0.36 -9.13
N ALA A 179 5.25 -0.94 -9.10
CA ALA A 179 5.70 -1.65 -10.30
C ALA A 179 4.61 -1.71 -11.39
N TRP A 180 3.35 -1.88 -10.99
CA TRP A 180 2.22 -1.87 -11.91
C TRP A 180 2.00 -0.50 -12.57
N PHE A 181 2.05 0.60 -11.80
CA PHE A 181 1.94 1.95 -12.34
C PHE A 181 3.15 2.31 -13.23
N SER A 182 4.32 1.75 -12.96
CA SER A 182 5.53 2.00 -13.75
C SER A 182 5.37 1.66 -15.23
N GLY A 183 4.55 0.67 -15.57
CA GLY A 183 4.24 0.33 -16.97
C GLY A 183 3.12 1.15 -17.63
N ARG A 184 2.58 2.20 -16.98
CA ARG A 184 1.34 2.87 -17.41
C ARG A 184 1.45 4.41 -17.42
N PRO A 185 2.20 5.01 -18.36
CA PRO A 185 2.48 6.44 -18.40
C PRO A 185 1.26 7.37 -18.45
N GLY A 186 0.12 6.88 -18.95
CA GLY A 186 -1.12 7.65 -19.00
C GLY A 186 -1.83 7.85 -17.64
N LEU A 187 -1.47 7.09 -16.60
CA LEU A 187 -2.18 7.11 -15.32
C LEU A 187 -1.56 8.07 -14.30
N LEU A 188 -2.40 8.62 -13.42
CA LEU A 188 -1.98 9.55 -12.37
C LEU A 188 -0.88 8.95 -11.47
N GLY A 189 -1.03 7.69 -11.05
CA GLY A 189 -0.02 7.01 -10.23
C GLY A 189 1.36 6.92 -10.89
N HIS A 190 1.44 6.86 -12.23
CA HIS A 190 2.70 6.87 -12.96
C HIS A 190 3.36 8.26 -12.95
N ARG A 191 2.57 9.33 -13.12
CA ARG A 191 3.09 10.71 -13.14
C ARG A 191 3.77 11.11 -11.83
N LEU A 192 3.39 10.46 -10.73
CA LEU A 192 4.00 10.66 -9.41
C LEU A 192 5.32 9.89 -9.23
N LEU A 193 5.68 9.00 -10.15
CA LEU A 193 6.92 8.23 -10.04
C LEU A 193 8.11 9.14 -10.30
N ARG A 194 9.10 9.11 -9.41
CA ARG A 194 10.42 9.69 -9.72
C ARG A 194 11.16 8.84 -10.75
N ARG A 195 11.05 7.52 -10.61
CA ARG A 195 11.60 6.53 -11.54
C ARG A 195 10.65 5.35 -11.68
N PRO A 196 10.33 4.92 -12.91
CA PRO A 196 9.64 3.67 -13.14
C PRO A 196 10.46 2.47 -12.67
N TRP A 197 9.78 1.45 -12.17
CA TRP A 197 10.35 0.12 -11.91
C TRP A 197 10.85 -0.54 -13.19
N THR A 198 11.97 -1.24 -13.09
CA THR A 198 12.49 -2.15 -14.12
C THR A 198 12.98 -3.46 -13.50
N PRO A 199 13.10 -4.56 -14.28
CA PRO A 199 13.60 -5.85 -13.79
C PRO A 199 15.03 -5.84 -13.23
N GLU A 200 15.80 -4.77 -13.47
CA GLU A 200 17.17 -4.53 -12.99
C GLU A 200 17.19 -3.75 -11.66
N THR A 201 16.05 -3.20 -11.23
CA THR A 201 15.97 -2.42 -10.00
C THR A 201 16.29 -3.31 -8.79
N SER A 202 17.24 -2.92 -7.93
CA SER A 202 17.52 -3.67 -6.70
C SER A 202 16.38 -3.54 -5.67
N LEU A 203 16.21 -4.53 -4.78
CA LEU A 203 15.18 -4.47 -3.73
C LEU A 203 15.34 -3.23 -2.83
N ARG A 204 16.57 -2.88 -2.46
CA ARG A 204 16.87 -1.65 -1.71
C ARG A 204 16.38 -0.41 -2.46
N ARG A 205 16.70 -0.30 -3.75
CA ARG A 205 16.28 0.84 -4.56
C ARG A 205 14.77 0.90 -4.72
N ALA A 206 14.11 -0.24 -4.94
CA ALA A 206 12.67 -0.33 -5.01
C ALA A 206 12.00 0.20 -3.74
N ARG A 207 12.54 -0.12 -2.56
CA ARG A 207 12.05 0.41 -1.27
C ARG A 207 12.21 1.92 -1.16
N GLU A 208 13.36 2.46 -1.58
CA GLU A 208 13.61 3.91 -1.61
C GLU A 208 12.66 4.65 -2.56
N GLU A 209 12.44 4.11 -3.77
CA GLU A 209 11.52 4.70 -4.75
C GLU A 209 10.06 4.62 -4.29
N VAL A 210 9.65 3.52 -3.67
CA VAL A 210 8.29 3.38 -3.12
C VAL A 210 8.06 4.31 -1.93
N ALA A 211 9.07 4.53 -1.08
CA ALA A 211 8.99 5.50 0.00
C ALA A 211 8.81 6.94 -0.55
N ALA A 212 9.58 7.32 -1.57
CA ALA A 212 9.45 8.62 -2.23
C ALA A 212 8.09 8.76 -2.94
N TRP A 213 7.68 7.73 -3.70
CA TRP A 213 6.38 7.69 -4.38
C TRP A 213 5.23 7.80 -3.38
N ARG A 214 5.31 7.13 -2.23
CA ARG A 214 4.33 7.25 -1.15
C ARG A 214 4.19 8.69 -0.65
N GLN A 215 5.27 9.45 -0.53
CA GLN A 215 5.16 10.86 -0.14
C GLN A 215 4.47 11.70 -1.21
N ARG A 216 4.76 11.47 -2.50
CA ARG A 216 4.04 12.12 -3.61
C ARG A 216 2.56 11.72 -3.67
N LEU A 217 2.21 10.47 -3.37
CA LEU A 217 0.82 10.02 -3.23
C LEU A 217 0.08 10.79 -2.12
N ARG A 218 0.76 11.11 -1.01
CA ARG A 218 0.18 11.91 0.08
C ARG A 218 -0.10 13.35 -0.31
N LEU A 219 0.60 13.91 -1.31
CA LEU A 219 0.24 15.22 -1.86
C LEU A 219 -1.16 15.20 -2.47
N ILE A 220 -1.54 14.14 -3.19
CA ILE A 220 -2.92 13.98 -3.69
C ILE A 220 -3.92 13.92 -2.54
N GLU A 221 -3.57 13.24 -1.45
CA GLU A 221 -4.44 13.15 -0.27
C GLU A 221 -4.64 14.51 0.43
N CYS A 222 -3.68 15.42 0.30
CA CYS A 222 -3.72 16.74 0.94
C CYS A 222 -4.32 17.80 0.01
N LEU A 223 -3.93 17.80 -1.26
CA LEU A 223 -4.29 18.80 -2.25
C LEU A 223 -5.54 18.42 -3.05
N GLY A 224 -5.79 17.14 -3.29
CA GLY A 224 -6.87 16.69 -4.18
C GLY A 224 -6.73 17.35 -5.55
N PRO A 225 -7.76 18.07 -6.05
CA PRO A 225 -7.67 18.83 -7.30
C PRO A 225 -6.83 20.11 -7.19
N GLY A 226 -6.42 20.52 -5.98
CA GLY A 226 -5.59 21.69 -5.72
C GLY A 226 -6.28 22.76 -4.87
N ILE A 227 -5.56 23.86 -4.64
CA ILE A 227 -5.98 25.03 -3.86
C ILE A 227 -6.65 26.05 -4.79
N GLU A 228 -7.97 26.26 -4.63
CA GLU A 228 -8.75 27.21 -5.46
C GLU A 228 -8.29 28.66 -5.25
N HIS A 229 -8.01 29.05 -4.01
CA HIS A 229 -7.64 30.41 -3.64
C HIS A 229 -6.38 30.41 -2.78
N ALA A 230 -5.28 30.97 -3.32
CA ALA A 230 -4.05 31.16 -2.57
C ALA A 230 -4.27 32.12 -1.39
N TRP A 231 -3.40 32.02 -0.37
CA TRP A 231 -3.41 32.90 0.79
C TRP A 231 -3.10 34.35 0.44
N LEU A 232 -2.12 34.53 -0.45
CA LEU A 232 -1.62 35.81 -0.92
C LEU A 232 -1.67 35.82 -2.45
N ALA A 233 -1.72 37.00 -3.03
CA ALA A 233 -1.74 37.16 -4.48
C ALA A 233 -0.36 36.85 -5.07
N ASP A 234 -0.37 36.19 -6.23
CA ASP A 234 0.82 36.13 -7.08
C ASP A 234 1.26 37.57 -7.41
N GLY A 235 2.56 37.78 -7.64
CA GLY A 235 3.06 39.14 -7.88
C GLY A 235 4.53 39.18 -8.22
N SER A 236 5.09 40.38 -8.25
CA SER A 236 6.51 40.58 -8.51
C SER A 236 7.09 41.66 -7.61
N ALA A 237 8.37 41.49 -7.26
CA ALA A 237 9.14 42.46 -6.49
C ALA A 237 10.62 42.35 -6.84
N ALA A 238 11.29 43.49 -6.99
CA ALA A 238 12.74 43.57 -7.27
C ALA A 238 13.23 42.67 -8.42
N GLY A 239 12.42 42.48 -9.47
CA GLY A 239 12.75 41.65 -10.64
C GLY A 239 12.55 40.14 -10.44
N PHE A 240 11.90 39.73 -9.36
CA PHE A 240 11.48 38.35 -9.10
C PHE A 240 9.96 38.22 -9.16
N GLU A 241 9.49 37.05 -9.58
CA GLU A 241 8.07 36.67 -9.60
C GLU A 241 7.77 35.70 -8.46
N PHE A 242 6.62 35.87 -7.82
CA PHE A 242 6.11 35.04 -6.74
C PHE A 242 4.84 34.35 -7.22
N VAL A 243 4.86 33.02 -7.29
CA VAL A 243 3.77 32.22 -7.87
C VAL A 243 3.37 31.14 -6.86
N ALA A 244 2.11 31.16 -6.43
CA ALA A 244 1.59 30.16 -5.48
C ALA A 244 1.64 28.74 -6.06
N LEU A 245 2.14 27.78 -5.29
CA LEU A 245 2.02 26.36 -5.60
C LEU A 245 0.66 25.86 -5.12
N ARG A 246 -0.19 25.37 -6.03
CA ARG A 246 -1.60 25.06 -5.74
C ARG A 246 -1.96 23.60 -6.00
N THR A 247 -1.24 22.94 -6.90
CA THR A 247 -1.55 21.58 -7.37
C THR A 247 -0.43 20.61 -7.03
N VAL A 248 -0.69 19.30 -7.12
CA VAL A 248 0.34 18.28 -6.91
C VAL A 248 1.49 18.45 -7.91
N GLU A 249 1.14 18.79 -9.14
CA GLU A 249 2.05 19.06 -10.25
C GLU A 249 2.96 20.25 -9.95
N ASP A 250 2.43 21.33 -9.35
CA ASP A 250 3.25 22.49 -8.95
C ASP A 250 4.34 22.09 -7.96
N PHE A 251 3.98 21.31 -6.93
CA PHE A 251 4.94 20.86 -5.91
C PHE A 251 5.98 19.90 -6.49
N ILE A 252 5.59 18.99 -7.37
CA ILE A 252 6.53 18.07 -8.03
C ILE A 252 7.48 18.83 -8.96
N ALA A 253 6.95 19.68 -9.84
CA ALA A 253 7.74 20.46 -10.78
C ALA A 253 8.73 21.39 -10.06
N GLU A 254 8.29 22.06 -8.98
CA GLU A 254 9.16 22.93 -8.19
C GLU A 254 10.23 22.12 -7.44
N SER A 255 9.86 20.95 -6.91
CA SER A 255 10.81 20.05 -6.23
C SER A 255 11.90 19.55 -7.16
N GLU A 256 11.56 19.27 -8.42
CA GLU A 256 12.49 18.83 -9.46
C GLU A 256 13.37 19.98 -9.95
N ALA A 257 12.79 21.16 -10.18
CA ALA A 257 13.53 22.35 -10.63
C ALA A 257 14.56 22.84 -9.60
N LEU A 258 14.23 22.74 -8.31
CA LEU A 258 15.09 23.20 -7.21
C LEU A 258 15.90 22.07 -6.55
N GLU A 259 15.69 20.80 -6.92
CA GLU A 259 16.25 19.63 -6.23
C GLU A 259 16.04 19.68 -4.70
N ASN A 260 14.84 20.07 -4.26
CA ASN A 260 14.50 20.27 -2.85
C ASN A 260 13.50 19.19 -2.35
N CYS A 261 12.93 19.38 -1.14
CA CYS A 261 12.04 18.40 -0.50
C CYS A 261 10.54 18.74 -0.61
N LEU A 262 10.13 19.59 -1.56
CA LEU A 262 8.73 19.98 -1.71
C LEU A 262 7.81 18.80 -2.08
N ASP A 263 8.34 17.77 -2.72
CA ASP A 263 7.59 16.55 -3.01
C ASP A 263 7.26 15.68 -1.76
N GLN A 264 7.76 16.09 -0.58
CA GLN A 264 7.53 15.48 0.73
C GLN A 264 6.69 16.37 1.67
N TYR A 265 6.18 17.50 1.18
CA TYR A 265 5.56 18.54 2.00
C TYR A 265 4.12 18.24 2.47
N ALA A 266 3.62 17.03 2.24
CA ALA A 266 2.23 16.67 2.47
C ALA A 266 1.79 16.88 3.94
N ASP A 267 2.65 16.60 4.92
CA ASP A 267 2.32 16.77 6.35
C ASP A 267 2.03 18.23 6.72
N GLN A 268 2.84 19.16 6.21
CA GLN A 268 2.67 20.59 6.45
C GLN A 268 1.40 21.09 5.77
N LEU A 269 1.19 20.69 4.51
CA LEU A 269 -0.02 21.04 3.76
C LEU A 269 -1.29 20.50 4.40
N TYR A 270 -1.24 19.33 5.02
CA TYR A 270 -2.39 18.73 5.70
C TYR A 270 -2.92 19.59 6.85
N THR A 271 -2.05 20.35 7.52
CA THR A 271 -2.47 21.27 8.59
C THR A 271 -3.32 22.43 8.06
N GLY A 272 -3.15 22.78 6.78
CA GLY A 272 -3.76 23.96 6.17
C GLY A 272 -3.26 25.27 6.78
N LEU A 273 -2.13 25.27 7.49
CA LEU A 273 -1.57 26.44 8.17
C LEU A 273 -0.39 27.07 7.42
N THR A 274 -0.15 26.65 6.19
CA THR A 274 1.00 27.08 5.39
C THR A 274 0.61 27.19 3.92
N ALA A 275 1.15 28.19 3.23
CA ALA A 275 1.12 28.33 1.78
C ALA A 275 2.55 28.42 1.24
N VAL A 276 2.81 27.81 0.09
CA VAL A 276 4.14 27.81 -0.53
C VAL A 276 4.08 28.55 -1.86
N PHE A 277 5.08 29.38 -2.12
CA PHE A 277 5.24 30.12 -3.36
C PHE A 277 6.61 29.80 -3.99
N SER A 278 6.61 29.57 -5.30
CA SER A 278 7.81 29.59 -6.13
C SER A 278 8.27 31.02 -6.30
N ILE A 279 9.58 31.24 -6.22
CA ILE A 279 10.23 32.49 -6.55
C ILE A 279 11.00 32.28 -7.85
N ARG A 280 10.66 33.03 -8.88
CA ARG A 280 11.19 32.88 -10.24
C ARG A 280 11.91 34.13 -10.70
N ARG A 281 12.87 33.94 -11.60
CA ARG A 281 13.55 35.02 -12.33
C ARG A 281 13.62 34.64 -13.80
N GLY A 282 13.00 35.46 -14.66
CA GLY A 282 12.89 35.13 -16.09
C GLY A 282 12.22 33.78 -16.34
N GLY A 283 11.14 33.47 -15.61
CA GLY A 283 10.41 32.20 -15.71
C GLY A 283 11.07 30.99 -15.06
N ARG A 284 12.31 31.08 -14.58
CA ARG A 284 13.02 29.97 -13.91
C ARG A 284 12.89 30.03 -12.39
N SER A 285 12.50 28.92 -11.77
CA SER A 285 12.51 28.77 -10.30
C SER A 285 13.92 28.87 -9.73
N ILE A 286 14.10 29.72 -8.71
CA ILE A 286 15.38 29.95 -8.04
C ILE A 286 15.32 29.74 -6.52
N ALA A 287 14.14 29.88 -5.93
CA ALA A 287 13.88 29.70 -4.52
C ALA A 287 12.38 29.42 -4.29
N CYS A 288 12.03 28.97 -3.09
CA CYS A 288 10.66 28.87 -2.63
C CYS A 288 10.54 29.52 -1.25
N VAL A 289 9.39 30.16 -1.00
CA VAL A 289 9.03 30.73 0.30
C VAL A 289 7.81 30.00 0.84
N GLU A 290 7.88 29.63 2.12
CA GLU A 290 6.73 29.17 2.88
C GLU A 290 6.24 30.32 3.76
N ILE A 291 4.95 30.60 3.61
CA ILE A 291 4.20 31.55 4.43
C ILE A 291 3.33 30.76 5.40
N GLY A 292 3.43 31.09 6.68
CA GLY A 292 2.61 30.53 7.74
C GLY A 292 1.92 31.64 8.54
N LEU A 293 1.29 31.27 9.64
CA LEU A 293 0.66 32.22 10.56
C LEU A 293 1.68 32.68 11.62
N HIS A 294 1.62 33.94 12.00
CA HIS A 294 2.43 34.50 13.07
C HIS A 294 2.00 33.96 14.44
N ASP A 295 2.96 33.53 15.27
CA ASP A 295 2.68 32.86 16.55
C ASP A 295 1.88 33.73 17.54
N ALA A 296 2.16 35.05 17.57
CA ALA A 296 1.47 35.98 18.46
C ALA A 296 0.20 36.58 17.83
N GLU A 297 0.13 36.62 16.50
CA GLU A 297 -0.97 37.25 15.75
C GLU A 297 -1.42 36.27 14.67
N ALA A 298 -2.19 35.26 15.08
CA ALA A 298 -2.53 34.09 14.25
C ALA A 298 -3.29 34.39 12.95
N SER A 299 -3.65 35.65 12.68
CA SER A 299 -4.24 36.11 11.42
C SER A 299 -3.23 36.74 10.45
N MET A 300 -2.01 37.03 10.90
CA MET A 300 -0.98 37.70 10.13
C MET A 300 -0.03 36.70 9.47
N PRO A 301 0.32 36.86 8.18
CA PRO A 301 1.29 36.00 7.53
C PRO A 301 2.71 36.28 8.04
N THR A 302 3.52 35.23 8.15
CA THR A 302 4.95 35.31 8.42
C THR A 302 5.73 34.39 7.50
N ILE A 303 6.99 34.72 7.23
CA ILE A 303 7.92 33.84 6.51
C ILE A 303 8.35 32.73 7.47
N VAL A 304 7.88 31.51 7.25
CA VAL A 304 8.31 30.32 8.00
C VAL A 304 9.69 29.89 7.54
N GLN A 305 9.90 29.86 6.23
CA GLN A 305 11.21 29.61 5.64
C GLN A 305 11.30 30.16 4.22
N LEU A 306 12.54 30.43 3.82
CA LEU A 306 12.90 30.85 2.47
C LEU A 306 14.15 30.07 2.04
N ARG A 307 14.02 29.23 1.03
CA ARG A 307 15.05 28.25 0.62
C ARG A 307 15.33 28.34 -0.88
N ALA A 308 16.62 28.32 -1.22
CA ALA A 308 17.10 28.18 -2.59
C ALA A 308 17.23 26.68 -2.95
N ALA A 309 17.75 26.42 -4.16
CA ALA A 309 18.04 25.06 -4.64
C ALA A 309 18.77 24.19 -3.60
N ARG A 310 18.40 22.91 -3.52
CA ARG A 310 18.92 21.91 -2.57
C ARG A 310 18.76 22.33 -1.11
N ASN A 311 17.66 23.02 -0.79
CA ASN A 311 17.35 23.54 0.55
C ASN A 311 18.41 24.50 1.14
N ARG A 312 19.22 25.13 0.29
CA ARG A 312 20.22 26.12 0.72
C ARG A 312 19.54 27.40 1.22
N ARG A 313 20.27 28.20 1.99
CA ARG A 313 19.81 29.53 2.38
C ARG A 313 19.66 30.41 1.15
N ALA A 314 18.56 31.15 1.06
CA ALA A 314 18.39 32.12 0.00
C ALA A 314 19.33 33.34 0.19
N PRO A 315 19.87 33.91 -0.90
CA PRO A 315 20.69 35.11 -0.84
C PRO A 315 19.89 36.35 -0.39
N PRO A 316 20.56 37.41 0.09
CA PRO A 316 19.92 38.61 0.61
C PRO A 316 18.97 39.31 -0.37
N GLU A 317 19.28 39.32 -1.66
CA GLU A 317 18.41 39.91 -2.69
C GLU A 317 17.01 39.25 -2.74
N ILE A 318 16.93 37.93 -2.51
CA ILE A 318 15.64 37.21 -2.49
C ILE A 318 14.89 37.52 -1.20
N TRP A 319 15.59 37.68 -0.07
CA TRP A 319 14.95 38.14 1.16
C TRP A 319 14.33 39.53 1.00
N GLN A 320 15.08 40.48 0.42
CA GLN A 320 14.58 41.83 0.15
C GLN A 320 13.37 41.81 -0.79
N ALA A 321 13.44 41.03 -1.87
CA ALA A 321 12.31 40.85 -2.78
C ALA A 321 11.09 40.25 -2.07
N THR A 322 11.29 39.26 -1.21
CA THR A 322 10.20 38.59 -0.46
C THR A 322 9.51 39.55 0.50
N PHE A 323 10.27 40.36 1.24
CA PHE A 323 9.69 41.40 2.10
C PHE A 323 8.97 42.48 1.30
N GLY A 324 9.51 42.89 0.14
CA GLY A 324 8.86 43.83 -0.76
C GLY A 324 7.52 43.30 -1.30
N TRP A 325 7.49 42.04 -1.74
CA TRP A 325 6.26 41.37 -2.20
C TRP A 325 5.24 41.18 -1.08
N LEU A 326 5.67 40.80 0.13
CA LEU A 326 4.78 40.71 1.31
C LEU A 326 4.20 42.08 1.68
N GLY A 327 5.03 43.12 1.66
CA GLY A 327 4.61 44.49 1.94
C GLY A 327 3.62 45.07 0.93
N SER A 328 3.57 44.53 -0.30
CA SER A 328 2.59 44.91 -1.30
C SER A 328 1.26 44.14 -1.19
N GLN A 329 1.16 43.14 -0.31
CA GLN A 329 -0.06 42.36 -0.16
C GLN A 329 -1.13 43.14 0.59
N ARG A 330 -2.39 42.97 0.17
CA ARG A 330 -3.54 43.37 0.98
C ARG A 330 -3.74 42.31 2.07
N LEU A 331 -3.31 42.64 3.29
CA LEU A 331 -3.39 41.74 4.43
C LEU A 331 -4.83 41.71 4.97
N GLU A 332 -5.56 40.67 4.59
CA GLU A 332 -6.80 40.28 5.26
C GLU A 332 -6.50 39.14 6.25
N PRO A 333 -7.24 39.04 7.38
CA PRO A 333 -7.07 37.93 8.32
C PRO A 333 -7.12 36.58 7.61
N LEU A 334 -6.02 35.84 7.64
CA LEU A 334 -5.95 34.53 7.00
C LEU A 334 -6.82 33.53 7.75
N SER A 335 -7.68 32.83 7.02
CA SER A 335 -8.49 31.74 7.57
C SER A 335 -8.04 30.39 6.98
N PRO A 336 -7.34 29.55 7.76
CA PRO A 336 -6.81 28.26 7.30
C PRO A 336 -7.82 27.37 6.59
N LEU A 337 -9.07 27.36 7.07
CA LEU A 337 -10.14 26.53 6.53
C LEU A 337 -10.70 27.03 5.20
N ARG A 338 -10.54 28.34 4.89
CA ARG A 338 -11.05 28.92 3.64
C ARG A 338 -10.23 28.48 2.43
N HIS A 339 -8.94 28.24 2.63
CA HIS A 339 -8.00 27.95 1.55
C HIS A 339 -7.67 26.45 1.41
N ALA A 340 -8.14 25.62 2.35
CA ALA A 340 -7.93 24.19 2.29
C ALA A 340 -8.82 23.54 1.21
N PRO A 341 -8.31 22.55 0.46
CA PRO A 341 -9.12 21.81 -0.49
C PRO A 341 -10.28 21.08 0.19
N LYS A 342 -11.44 21.06 -0.48
CA LYS A 342 -12.68 20.45 0.02
C LYS A 342 -12.47 18.96 0.32
N ALA A 343 -12.93 18.51 1.49
CA ALA A 343 -12.72 17.13 1.95
C ALA A 343 -13.25 16.07 0.97
N LEU A 344 -14.43 16.29 0.39
CA LEU A 344 -15.03 15.38 -0.60
C LEU A 344 -14.17 15.27 -1.87
N ALA A 345 -13.68 16.40 -2.40
CA ALA A 345 -12.83 16.42 -3.58
C ALA A 345 -11.50 15.66 -3.36
N ARG A 346 -10.94 15.71 -2.13
CA ARG A 346 -9.75 14.91 -1.78
C ARG A 346 -10.03 13.41 -1.74
N ILE A 347 -11.22 13.01 -1.27
CA ILE A 347 -11.66 11.61 -1.29
C ILE A 347 -11.83 11.12 -2.73
N GLU A 348 -12.42 11.95 -3.60
CA GLU A 348 -12.61 11.65 -5.02
C GLU A 348 -11.28 11.50 -5.76
N ALA A 349 -10.35 12.45 -5.60
CA ALA A 349 -9.02 12.36 -6.19
C ALA A 349 -8.27 11.08 -5.77
N ARG A 350 -8.39 10.68 -4.51
CA ARG A 350 -7.83 9.41 -4.02
C ARG A 350 -8.50 8.20 -4.67
N ARG A 351 -9.82 8.21 -4.83
CA ARG A 351 -10.54 7.12 -5.51
C ARG A 351 -10.11 7.03 -6.97
N GLU A 352 -9.98 8.16 -7.66
CA GLU A 352 -9.54 8.21 -9.05
C GLU A 352 -8.13 7.65 -9.24
N LEU A 353 -7.20 8.03 -8.35
CA LEU A 353 -5.83 7.52 -8.31
C LEU A 353 -5.79 5.98 -8.24
N TRP A 354 -6.53 5.39 -7.30
CA TRP A 354 -6.44 3.95 -7.03
C TRP A 354 -7.40 3.09 -7.86
N ARG A 355 -8.44 3.67 -8.45
CA ARG A 355 -9.45 2.96 -9.26
C ARG A 355 -8.82 1.98 -10.26
N PRO A 356 -7.90 2.39 -11.17
CA PRO A 356 -7.42 1.49 -12.21
C PRO A 356 -6.57 0.33 -11.65
N TYR A 357 -5.94 0.52 -10.49
CA TYR A 357 -5.22 -0.56 -9.82
C TYR A 357 -6.16 -1.51 -9.07
N LEU A 358 -7.21 -0.98 -8.45
CA LEU A 358 -8.24 -1.77 -7.79
C LEU A 358 -9.04 -2.64 -8.77
N GLU A 359 -9.24 -2.17 -10.01
CA GLU A 359 -9.82 -2.97 -11.10
C GLU A 359 -8.97 -4.20 -11.42
N VAL A 360 -7.64 -4.10 -11.36
CA VAL A 360 -6.74 -5.24 -11.56
C VAL A 360 -6.80 -6.23 -10.41
N LEU A 361 -6.93 -5.73 -9.18
CA LEU A 361 -7.08 -6.59 -8.01
C LEU A 361 -8.50 -7.16 -7.87
N ALA A 362 -9.48 -6.68 -8.63
CA ALA A 362 -10.88 -7.04 -8.47
C ALA A 362 -11.08 -8.56 -8.61
N GLY A 363 -11.80 -9.15 -7.65
CA GLY A 363 -12.05 -10.60 -7.62
C GLY A 363 -10.86 -11.45 -7.13
N THR A 364 -9.70 -10.85 -6.90
CA THR A 364 -8.58 -11.53 -6.23
C THR A 364 -8.73 -11.44 -4.71
N ARG A 365 -8.04 -12.33 -3.97
CA ARG A 365 -7.97 -12.26 -2.50
C ARG A 365 -7.25 -11.00 -1.96
N HIS A 366 -6.63 -10.22 -2.85
CA HIS A 366 -5.82 -9.06 -2.49
C HIS A 366 -6.57 -7.74 -2.54
N GLU A 367 -7.76 -7.70 -3.16
CA GLU A 367 -8.56 -6.48 -3.29
C GLU A 367 -8.86 -5.83 -1.94
N GLN A 368 -9.46 -6.59 -1.02
CA GLN A 368 -9.91 -6.04 0.27
C GLN A 368 -8.75 -5.61 1.17
N PRO A 369 -7.68 -6.40 1.36
CA PRO A 369 -6.49 -5.93 2.06
C PRO A 369 -5.92 -4.63 1.49
N PHE A 370 -5.84 -4.51 0.15
CA PHE A 370 -5.32 -3.31 -0.49
C PHE A 370 -6.26 -2.10 -0.32
N ARG A 371 -7.57 -2.29 -0.48
CA ARG A 371 -8.56 -1.23 -0.19
C ARG A 371 -8.44 -0.71 1.23
N ARG A 372 -8.27 -1.59 2.22
CA ARG A 372 -8.05 -1.18 3.61
C ARG A 372 -6.78 -0.36 3.75
N LEU A 373 -5.69 -0.80 3.12
CA LEU A 373 -4.41 -0.08 3.15
C LEU A 373 -4.55 1.38 2.66
N VAL A 374 -5.23 1.61 1.53
CA VAL A 374 -5.29 2.95 0.89
C VAL A 374 -6.46 3.83 1.37
N PHE A 375 -7.49 3.24 1.99
CA PHE A 375 -8.67 3.99 2.47
C PHE A 375 -8.86 4.01 4.00
N GLN A 376 -8.31 3.07 4.79
CA GLN A 376 -8.56 2.99 6.25
C GLN A 376 -7.45 3.60 7.13
N THR A 377 -6.26 3.90 6.61
CA THR A 377 -5.13 4.49 7.37
C THR A 377 -5.33 5.94 7.85
N MET A 378 -6.58 6.41 7.92
CA MET A 378 -6.94 7.80 8.20
C MET A 378 -7.42 8.02 9.65
N ARG A 379 -6.61 7.59 10.62
CA ARG A 379 -6.52 8.34 11.88
C ARG A 379 -5.20 9.08 11.86
N PRO A 380 -5.20 10.44 11.97
CA PRO A 380 -3.93 11.16 12.06
C PRO A 380 -3.14 10.61 13.25
N PRO A 381 -1.81 10.47 13.15
CA PRO A 381 -0.98 10.16 14.31
C PRO A 381 -1.23 11.24 15.36
N GLY A 382 -1.84 10.85 16.48
CA GLY A 382 -1.95 11.61 17.72
C GLY A 382 -2.39 13.08 17.63
N ARG A 383 -3.61 13.37 18.11
CA ARG A 383 -3.94 14.65 18.77
C ARG A 383 -3.13 14.83 20.09
N GLY A 384 -1.83 14.58 20.07
CA GLY A 384 -0.96 14.53 21.25
C GLY A 384 -0.11 15.79 21.47
N ARG A 385 -0.02 16.68 20.48
CA ARG A 385 0.54 18.02 20.66
C ARG A 385 -0.48 19.04 20.22
N ARG A 386 -1.11 19.71 21.19
CA ARG A 386 -1.66 21.04 20.95
C ARG A 386 -0.55 21.87 20.29
N PRO A 387 -0.83 22.62 19.21
CA PRO A 387 0.03 23.72 18.82
C PRO A 387 0.26 24.59 20.06
N VAL A 388 1.52 24.77 20.44
CA VAL A 388 1.87 25.77 21.44
C VAL A 388 1.37 27.10 20.89
N GLY A 389 0.44 27.77 21.59
CA GLY A 389 -0.08 29.09 21.20
C GLY A 389 -1.59 29.21 20.97
N LEU A 390 -2.37 28.12 20.92
CA LEU A 390 -3.83 28.26 20.87
C LEU A 390 -4.39 28.60 22.27
N PRO A 391 -5.05 29.77 22.46
CA PRO A 391 -5.72 30.06 23.72
C PRO A 391 -6.86 29.03 23.94
N PRO A 392 -7.12 28.63 25.19
CA PRO A 392 -8.18 27.68 25.48
C PRO A 392 -9.53 28.24 24.98
N PRO A 393 -10.44 27.39 24.49
CA PRO A 393 -11.78 27.84 24.12
C PRO A 393 -12.40 28.50 25.36
N ARG A 394 -12.78 29.78 25.23
CA ARG A 394 -13.52 30.48 26.28
C ARG A 394 -14.79 29.68 26.55
N ARG A 395 -14.89 29.12 27.77
CA ARG A 395 -16.15 28.59 28.25
C ARG A 395 -17.19 29.72 28.18
N PRO A 396 -18.40 29.49 27.64
CA PRO A 396 -19.47 30.46 27.80
C PRO A 396 -19.66 30.69 29.30
N ALA A 397 -19.68 31.95 29.71
CA ALA A 397 -19.92 32.33 31.09
C ALA A 397 -21.24 31.69 31.54
N ARG A 398 -21.18 30.87 32.59
CA ARG A 398 -22.39 30.46 33.30
C ARG A 398 -23.02 31.74 33.85
N ALA A 399 -24.24 32.03 33.43
CA ALA A 399 -25.07 33.04 34.09
C ALA A 399 -25.21 32.67 35.57
N ASN A 400 -24.88 33.61 36.46
CA ASN A 400 -25.12 33.50 37.89
C ASN A 400 -26.64 33.44 38.14
N PRO A 401 -27.17 32.40 38.79
CA PRO A 401 -28.59 32.30 39.10
C PRO A 401 -28.93 32.85 40.50
N GLU A 402 -28.37 33.99 40.88
CA GLU A 402 -28.55 34.55 42.24
C GLU A 402 -29.05 36.01 42.29
N LEU A 403 -29.72 36.48 41.24
CA LEU A 403 -30.35 37.81 41.23
C LEU A 403 -31.79 37.82 40.68
N ALA A 404 -32.47 36.67 40.73
CA ALA A 404 -33.86 36.53 40.30
C ALA A 404 -34.73 35.90 41.39
N ALA A 405 -34.75 36.50 42.59
CA ALA A 405 -35.73 36.16 43.63
C ALA A 405 -35.88 37.26 44.71
N ALA A 406 -36.28 38.46 44.29
CA ALA A 406 -37.01 39.45 45.10
C ALA A 406 -37.42 40.58 44.16
N GLY A 407 -38.65 41.00 44.00
CA GLY A 407 -39.93 40.66 44.59
C GLY A 407 -40.88 41.66 43.92
N GLY A 408 -41.95 41.16 43.30
CA GLY A 408 -42.88 42.01 42.58
C GLY A 408 -43.60 43.00 43.50
N ARG A 409 -43.80 44.22 42.98
CA ARG A 409 -44.97 45.07 43.26
C ARG A 409 -45.04 46.16 42.18
N GLU A 410 -45.88 45.92 41.19
CA GLU A 410 -46.61 46.94 40.43
C GLU A 410 -48.05 46.99 40.95
N PRO A 411 -48.91 47.98 40.60
CA PRO A 411 -48.63 49.33 40.12
C PRO A 411 -49.55 50.39 40.78
N ALA A 412 -49.25 51.68 40.60
CA ALA A 412 -50.26 52.75 40.66
C ALA A 412 -49.88 53.91 39.71
N THR A 413 -50.57 53.90 38.56
CA THR A 413 -50.99 54.99 37.67
C THR A 413 -50.71 56.44 38.08
N LEU A 414 -50.25 57.26 37.11
CA LEU A 414 -50.80 58.59 36.71
C LEU A 414 -49.87 59.18 35.64
N ARG A 415 -50.22 59.07 34.34
CA ARG A 415 -50.86 60.12 33.51
C ARG A 415 -50.08 61.43 33.43
N ASP A 416 -49.67 61.75 32.19
CA ASP A 416 -49.34 63.06 31.68
C ASP A 416 -50.21 64.19 32.24
N ARG A 417 -49.57 65.32 32.55
CA ARG A 417 -50.04 66.67 32.21
C ARG A 417 -48.96 67.74 32.42
N ALA A 418 -48.95 68.66 31.45
CA ALA A 418 -48.19 69.91 31.26
C ALA A 418 -46.78 69.76 30.69
#